data_AF-A0A820L9J6-F1
#
_entry.id   AF-A0A820L9J6-F1
#
_cell.length_a   1.000
_cell.length_b   1.000
_cell.length_c   1.000
_cell.angle_alpha   90.00
_cell.angle_beta   90.00
_cell.angle_gamma   90.00
#
_symmetry.space_group_name_H-M   'P 1'
#
loop_
_entity.id
_entity.type
_entity.pdbx_description
1 polymer ?
#
loop_
_entity_poly.entity_id
_entity_poly.type
_entity_poly.pdbx_seq_one_letter_code
_entity_poly.pdbx_strand_id
1 'polypeptide(L)'
;GNCVRHRVGCIIADTDQRIVVTGYNGVSDNIKACNQGGCTRCCDMSIECICIHAEESSLFEAGRCLCRNATLYVKHNPCRQCSKKIIQNGIKRVV
;
A
#
# COMPACT_ATOMS: atom_id res chain seq x y z
N GLY A 1 2.98 8.17 -5.39
CA GLY A 1 4.00 7.23 -4.88
C GLY A 1 5.34 7.90 -4.88
N ASN A 2 5.92 8.10 -3.69
CA ASN A 2 7.12 8.95 -3.51
C ASN A 2 8.37 8.15 -3.12
N CYS A 3 8.28 6.81 -3.12
CA CYS A 3 9.42 5.93 -2.93
C CYS A 3 10.32 5.94 -4.18
N VAL A 4 11.64 6.10 -3.98
CA VAL A 4 12.62 6.12 -5.09
C VAL A 4 13.05 4.73 -5.55
N ARG A 5 12.87 3.69 -4.72
CA ARG A 5 13.30 2.31 -5.05
C ARG A 5 12.29 1.54 -5.89
N HIS A 6 11.05 1.47 -5.43
CA HIS A 6 9.98 0.77 -6.12
C HIS A 6 8.77 1.69 -6.21
N ARG A 7 8.16 1.78 -7.38
CA ARG A 7 6.90 2.50 -7.58
C ARG A 7 5.77 1.48 -7.70
N VAL A 8 5.02 1.35 -6.61
CA VAL A 8 3.95 0.37 -6.44
C VAL A 8 2.64 1.13 -6.27
N GLY A 9 1.63 0.69 -7.01
CA GLY A 9 0.25 1.12 -6.86
C GLY A 9 -0.63 -0.05 -6.44
N CYS A 10 -1.71 0.28 -5.75
CA CYS A 10 -2.71 -0.66 -5.28
C CYS A 10 -4.10 -0.05 -5.50
N ILE A 11 -5.06 -0.86 -5.94
CA ILE A 11 -6.45 -0.46 -6.16
C ILE A 11 -7.32 -1.45 -5.40
N ILE A 12 -8.35 -0.96 -4.73
CA ILE A 12 -9.42 -1.79 -4.18
C ILE A 12 -10.67 -1.51 -5.01
N ALA A 13 -11.27 -2.59 -5.53
CA ALA A 13 -12.53 -2.54 -6.24
C ALA A 13 -13.60 -3.34 -5.47
N ASP A 14 -14.79 -2.77 -5.38
CA ASP A 14 -15.94 -3.43 -4.74
C ASP A 14 -16.48 -4.60 -5.58
N THR A 15 -17.58 -5.20 -5.12
CA THR A 15 -18.24 -6.31 -5.80
C THR A 15 -18.88 -5.93 -7.13
N ASP A 16 -19.17 -4.64 -7.34
CA ASP A 16 -19.72 -4.09 -8.58
C ASP A 16 -18.62 -3.66 -9.57
N GLN A 17 -17.37 -4.04 -9.28
CA GLN A 17 -16.17 -3.69 -10.05
C GLN A 17 -15.91 -2.17 -10.13
N ARG A 18 -16.36 -1.42 -9.13
CA ARG A 18 -16.08 0.02 -9.02
C ARG A 18 -14.83 0.23 -8.19
N ILE A 19 -13.98 1.14 -8.65
CA ILE A 19 -12.80 1.57 -7.90
C ILE A 19 -13.29 2.37 -6.69
N VAL A 20 -13.03 1.85 -5.49
CA VAL A 20 -13.38 2.53 -4.24
C VAL A 20 -12.19 3.25 -3.64
N VAL A 21 -10.98 2.68 -3.78
CA VAL A 21 -9.76 3.26 -3.23
C VAL A 21 -8.57 3.01 -4.15
N THR A 22 -7.69 4.00 -4.23
CA THR A 22 -6.36 3.89 -4.83
C THR A 22 -5.30 4.22 -3.78
N GLY A 23 -4.23 3.46 -3.73
CA GLY A 23 -3.10 3.67 -2.82
C GLY A 23 -1.77 3.51 -3.54
N TYR A 24 -0.73 4.08 -2.95
CA TYR A 24 0.63 4.02 -3.46
C TYR A 24 1.62 3.92 -2.31
N ASN A 25 2.84 3.48 -2.60
CA ASN A 25 3.87 3.42 -1.57
C ASN A 25 4.61 4.77 -1.38
N GLY A 26 4.96 5.08 -0.12
CA GLY A 26 5.58 6.33 0.28
C GLY A 26 5.83 6.38 1.78
N VAL A 27 6.44 7.45 2.28
CA VAL A 27 6.52 7.70 3.73
C VAL A 27 5.18 8.21 4.26
N SER A 28 4.98 8.12 5.58
CA SER A 28 3.85 8.73 6.26
C SER A 28 3.81 10.25 6.11
N ASP A 29 2.63 10.81 6.34
CA ASP A 29 2.44 12.26 6.38
C ASP A 29 3.36 12.92 7.41
N ASN A 30 3.73 14.18 7.14
CA ASN A 30 4.67 14.97 7.93
C ASN A 30 6.12 14.48 7.94
N ILE A 31 6.47 13.48 7.12
CA ILE A 31 7.85 13.07 6.85
C ILE A 31 8.24 13.51 5.43
N LYS A 32 9.49 13.95 5.24
CA LYS A 32 10.02 14.27 3.91
C LYS A 32 9.84 13.07 2.97
N ALA A 33 9.46 13.32 1.72
CA ALA A 33 9.32 12.25 0.74
C ALA A 33 10.67 11.52 0.51
N CYS A 34 10.67 10.28 0.01
CA CYS A 34 11.94 9.57 -0.21
C CYS A 34 12.80 10.28 -1.26
N ASN A 35 12.21 10.91 -2.27
CA ASN A 35 12.94 11.73 -3.24
C ASN A 35 13.55 13.01 -2.62
N GLN A 36 13.22 13.32 -1.36
CA GLN A 36 13.76 14.42 -0.57
C GLN A 36 14.60 13.92 0.63
N GLY A 37 14.97 12.63 0.65
CA GLY A 37 15.82 12.06 1.69
C GLY A 37 15.10 11.57 2.95
N GLY A 38 13.76 11.52 2.99
CA GLY A 38 13.07 11.17 4.24
C GLY A 38 13.04 9.69 4.61
N CYS A 39 13.53 8.78 3.74
CA CYS A 39 13.76 7.39 4.10
C CYS A 39 15.23 7.02 3.85
N THR A 40 15.99 6.82 4.93
CA THR A 40 17.43 6.49 4.89
C THR A 40 17.71 5.19 4.16
N ARG A 41 16.80 4.20 4.23
CA ARG A 41 16.98 2.97 3.45
C ARG A 41 16.91 3.25 1.97
N CYS A 42 15.89 3.98 1.54
CA CYS A 42 15.66 4.25 0.12
C CYS A 42 16.72 5.17 -0.50
N CYS A 43 17.35 6.05 0.29
CA CYS A 43 18.32 7.02 -0.20
C CYS A 43 19.78 6.59 0.04
N ASP A 44 20.09 6.08 1.24
CA ASP A 44 21.46 5.85 1.72
C ASP A 44 21.74 4.38 2.06
N MET A 45 20.91 3.46 1.55
CA MET A 45 21.04 2.00 1.73
C MET A 45 21.09 1.52 3.20
N SER A 46 20.47 2.28 4.12
CA SER A 46 20.26 1.79 5.48
C SER A 46 19.39 0.52 5.52
N ILE A 47 19.38 -0.16 6.67
CA ILE A 47 18.72 -1.47 6.81
C ILE A 47 17.18 -1.33 6.88
N GLU A 48 16.65 -0.22 7.39
CA GLU A 48 15.24 -0.13 7.78
C GLU A 48 14.40 0.79 6.87
N CYS A 49 13.33 0.24 6.28
CA CYS A 49 12.36 1.00 5.49
C CYS A 49 11.26 1.53 6.38
N ILE A 50 10.97 2.83 6.30
CA ILE A 50 9.79 3.43 6.95
C ILE A 50 8.63 3.70 5.97
N CYS A 51 8.77 3.27 4.71
CA CYS A 51 7.71 3.48 3.74
C CYS A 51 6.49 2.60 4.05
N ILE A 52 5.32 3.21 4.02
CA ILE A 52 4.04 2.52 3.92
C ILE A 52 3.93 1.92 2.51
N HIS A 53 3.57 0.65 2.45
CA HIS A 53 3.34 -0.07 1.20
C HIS A 53 2.03 0.35 0.55
N ALA A 54 1.91 0.18 -0.76
CA ALA A 54 0.71 0.60 -1.50
C ALA A 54 -0.55 -0.12 -0.99
N GLU A 55 -0.42 -1.41 -0.69
CA GLU A 55 -1.49 -2.24 -0.12
C GLU A 55 -1.93 -1.68 1.23
N GLU A 56 -0.99 -1.31 2.07
CA GLU A 56 -1.26 -0.80 3.41
C GLU A 56 -1.91 0.60 3.37
N SER A 57 -1.41 1.48 2.50
CA SER A 57 -2.04 2.78 2.22
C SER A 57 -3.49 2.60 1.73
N SER A 58 -3.75 1.69 0.79
CA SER A 58 -5.12 1.43 0.33
C SER A 58 -6.03 0.88 1.44
N LEU A 59 -5.51 0.00 2.30
CA LEU A 59 -6.29 -0.54 3.42
C LEU A 59 -6.62 0.51 4.47
N PHE A 60 -5.72 1.46 4.75
CA PHE A 60 -5.97 2.56 5.67
C PHE A 60 -7.07 3.49 5.16
N GLU A 61 -6.98 3.92 3.90
CA GLU A 61 -7.99 4.79 3.27
C GLU A 61 -9.36 4.10 3.13
N ALA A 62 -9.37 2.81 2.76
CA ALA A 62 -10.61 2.06 2.59
C ALA A 62 -11.33 1.79 3.92
N GLY A 63 -10.55 1.59 4.99
CA GLY A 63 -11.05 1.01 6.21
C GLY A 63 -11.67 -0.37 5.99
N ARG A 64 -12.20 -0.97 7.06
CA ARG A 64 -12.74 -2.34 6.99
C ARG A 64 -14.06 -2.44 6.21
N CYS A 65 -14.82 -1.35 6.15
CA CYS A 65 -16.12 -1.30 5.46
C CYS A 65 -15.98 -1.48 3.95
N LEU A 66 -15.05 -0.77 3.30
CA LEU A 66 -14.84 -0.85 1.85
C LEU A 66 -13.98 -2.04 1.43
N CYS A 67 -13.19 -2.62 2.35
CA CYS A 67 -12.37 -3.81 2.05
C CYS A 67 -13.16 -5.13 2.05
N ARG A 68 -14.27 -5.20 2.80
CA ARG A 68 -14.96 -6.48 3.02
C ARG A 68 -15.56 -6.99 1.71
N ASN A 69 -15.22 -8.22 1.34
CA ASN A 69 -15.64 -8.88 0.09
C ASN A 69 -15.09 -8.24 -1.20
N ALA A 70 -14.24 -7.22 -1.09
CA ALA A 70 -13.66 -6.53 -2.23
C ALA A 70 -12.49 -7.32 -2.86
N THR A 71 -12.07 -6.86 -4.04
CA THR A 71 -10.88 -7.33 -4.76
C THR A 71 -9.78 -6.28 -4.69
N LEU A 72 -8.57 -6.69 -4.32
CA LEU A 72 -7.38 -5.84 -4.30
C LEU A 72 -6.50 -6.15 -5.52
N TYR A 73 -6.18 -5.13 -6.31
CA TYR A 73 -5.28 -5.20 -7.45
C TYR A 73 -3.98 -4.52 -7.08
N VAL A 74 -2.84 -5.21 -7.22
CA VAL A 74 -1.54 -4.65 -6.84
C VAL A 74 -0.47 -5.03 -7.85
N LYS A 75 0.45 -4.10 -8.11
CA LYS A 75 1.51 -4.31 -9.11
C LYS A 75 2.47 -5.46 -8.78
N HIS A 76 2.71 -5.74 -7.50
CA HIS A 76 3.62 -6.77 -7.04
C HIS A 76 2.94 -7.64 -6.00
N ASN A 77 3.36 -8.90 -5.91
CA ASN A 77 2.85 -9.82 -4.90
C ASN A 77 3.04 -9.22 -3.49
N PRO A 78 1.97 -9.13 -2.66
CA PRO A 78 2.07 -8.53 -1.34
C PRO A 78 3.12 -9.17 -0.45
N CYS A 79 3.81 -8.34 0.33
CA CYS A 79 4.75 -8.84 1.34
C CYS A 79 4.00 -9.52 2.50
N ARG A 80 4.70 -10.34 3.30
CA ARG A 80 4.10 -11.06 4.44
C ARG A 80 3.31 -10.17 5.41
N GLN A 81 3.74 -8.92 5.62
CA GLN A 81 3.03 -7.99 6.51
C GLN A 81 1.75 -7.46 5.87
N CYS A 82 1.79 -7.10 4.59
CA CYS A 82 0.61 -6.69 3.84
C CYS A 82 -0.40 -7.84 3.71
N SER A 83 0.05 -9.08 3.42
CA SER A 83 -0.85 -10.24 3.30
C SER A 83 -1.70 -10.46 4.55
N LYS A 84 -1.11 -10.36 5.75
CA LYS A 84 -1.85 -10.49 7.02
C LYS A 84 -2.93 -9.41 7.16
N LYS A 85 -2.60 -8.16 6.79
CA LYS A 85 -3.51 -7.01 6.86
C LYS A 85 -4.64 -7.14 5.84
N ILE A 86 -4.35 -7.60 4.63
CA ILE A 86 -5.33 -7.88 3.56
C ILE A 86 -6.37 -8.90 4.05
N ILE A 87 -5.90 -10.02 4.62
CA ILE A 87 -6.77 -11.08 5.15
C ILE A 87 -7.64 -10.52 6.30
N GLN A 88 -7.03 -9.80 7.24
CA GLN A 88 -7.75 -9.24 8.40
C GLN A 88 -8.86 -8.25 8.01
N ASN A 89 -8.65 -7.48 6.93
CA ASN A 89 -9.62 -6.53 6.41
C ASN A 89 -10.73 -7.17 5.56
N GLY A 90 -10.64 -8.47 5.26
CA GLY A 90 -11.71 -9.22 4.59
C GLY A 90 -11.75 -9.09 3.07
N ILE A 91 -10.64 -8.67 2.45
CA ILE A 91 -10.43 -8.75 1.00
C ILE A 91 -10.52 -10.23 0.58
N LYS A 92 -11.28 -10.53 -0.47
CA LYS A 92 -11.53 -11.92 -0.90
C LYS A 92 -10.65 -12.38 -2.04
N ARG A 93 -10.14 -11.44 -2.82
CA ARG A 93 -9.31 -11.72 -3.98
C ARG A 93 -8.19 -10.71 -4.09
N VAL A 94 -7.00 -11.20 -4.41
CA VAL A 94 -5.83 -10.39 -4.75
C VAL A 94 -5.45 -10.71 -6.19
N VAL A 95 -5.20 -9.67 -6.98
CA VAL A 95 -4.78 -9.75 -8.39
C VAL A 95 -3.47 -9.03 -8.58
#